data_AF-S7PKW4-F1
#
_entry.id   AF-S7PKW4-F1
#
_cell.length_a   1.000
_cell.length_b   1.000
_cell.length_c   1.000
_cell.angle_alpha   90.00
_cell.angle_beta   90.00
_cell.angle_gamma   90.00
#
_symmetry.space_group_name_H-M   'P 1'
#
loop_
_entity.id
_entity.type
_entity.pdbx_description
1 polymer ?
#
loop_
_entity_poly.entity_id
_entity_poly.type
_entity_poly.pdbx_seq_one_letter_code
_entity_poly.pdbx_strand_id
1 'polypeptide(L)'
;MVAVDGFLYRFDLNRSLGISVYRCSASARLWYECATYRTPYPDAFQCAVVGSLIYCVGRRRTLLFLADNISPRFVPKELRSFPSPQGTLLPTVLTLPSLHVPQTRV
;
A
#
# COMPACT_ATOMS: atom_id res chain seq x y z
N MET A 1 -0.33 -6.38 1.53
CA MET A 1 0.26 -7.04 0.33
C MET A 1 -0.49 -6.51 -0.88
N VAL A 2 0.18 -6.29 -2.00
CA VAL A 2 -0.43 -5.79 -3.25
C VAL A 2 0.12 -6.54 -4.46
N ALA A 3 -0.60 -6.54 -5.57
CA ALA A 3 -0.19 -7.22 -6.80
C ALA A 3 0.03 -6.22 -7.94
N VAL A 4 1.15 -6.32 -8.65
CA VAL A 4 1.47 -5.53 -9.85
C VAL A 4 2.15 -6.45 -10.86
N ASP A 5 1.67 -6.46 -12.10
CA ASP A 5 2.28 -7.15 -13.25
C ASP A 5 2.73 -8.60 -12.98
N GLY A 6 1.91 -9.39 -12.28
CA GLY A 6 2.21 -10.80 -11.97
C GLY A 6 3.16 -11.01 -10.79
N PHE A 7 3.47 -9.96 -10.04
CA PHE A 7 4.25 -10.03 -8.81
C PHE A 7 3.43 -9.61 -7.59
N LEU A 8 3.67 -10.28 -6.47
CA LEU A 8 3.16 -9.89 -5.16
C LEU A 8 4.22 -9.08 -4.43
N TYR A 9 3.82 -7.96 -3.84
CA TYR A 9 4.66 -7.11 -3.02
C TYR A 9 4.15 -7.13 -1.58
N ARG A 10 5.03 -7.50 -0.65
CA ARG A 10 4.81 -7.50 0.79
C ARG A 10 5.71 -6.44 1.42
N PHE A 11 5.12 -5.60 2.25
CA PHE A 11 5.83 -4.55 2.97
C PHE A 11 5.84 -4.92 4.45
N ASP A 12 7.02 -5.17 4.99
CA ASP A 12 7.22 -5.60 6.36
C ASP A 12 7.78 -4.42 7.18
N LEU A 13 7.13 -4.17 8.32
CA LEU A 13 7.49 -3.11 9.26
C LEU A 13 8.47 -3.65 10.29
N ASN A 14 9.67 -3.08 10.33
CA ASN A 14 10.69 -3.36 11.33
C ASN A 14 11.01 -2.07 12.11
N ARG A 15 10.93 -2.14 13.45
CA ARG A 15 11.16 -0.95 14.30
C ARG A 15 12.58 -0.39 14.20
N SER A 16 13.56 -1.24 13.95
CA SER A 16 14.99 -0.89 13.92
C SER A 16 15.48 -0.55 12.51
N LEU A 17 15.01 -1.30 11.50
CA LEU A 17 15.50 -1.20 10.12
C LEU A 17 14.61 -0.35 9.19
N GLY A 18 13.35 -0.14 9.58
CA GLY A 18 12.35 0.55 8.77
C GLY A 18 11.46 -0.41 8.00
N ILE A 19 11.32 -0.20 6.69
CA ILE A 19 10.38 -0.95 5.86
C ILE A 19 11.16 -1.82 4.88
N SER A 20 11.00 -3.14 4.97
CA SER A 20 11.53 -4.08 3.97
C SER A 20 10.44 -4.46 2.99
N VAL A 21 10.78 -4.49 1.70
CA VAL A 21 9.85 -4.86 0.64
C VAL A 21 10.30 -6.18 0.05
N TYR A 22 9.43 -7.17 0.16
CA TYR A 22 9.61 -8.48 -0.46
C TYR A 22 8.75 -8.59 -1.70
N ARG A 23 9.33 -9.12 -2.76
CA ARG A 23 8.66 -9.40 -4.02
C ARG A 23 8.58 -10.90 -4.23
N CYS A 24 7.44 -11.37 -4.72
CA CYS A 24 7.25 -12.74 -5.15
C CYS A 24 6.75 -12.81 -6.56
N SER A 25 7.42 -13.63 -7.37
CA SER A 25 6.94 -13.99 -8.69
C SER A 25 5.78 -14.97 -8.56
N ALA A 26 4.61 -14.66 -9.13
CA ALA A 26 3.49 -15.60 -9.12
C ALA A 26 3.80 -16.92 -9.86
N SER A 27 4.69 -16.87 -10.87
CA SER A 27 5.11 -18.04 -11.63
C SER A 27 6.17 -18.87 -10.89
N ALA A 28 7.22 -18.23 -10.38
CA ALA A 28 8.31 -18.94 -9.69
C ALA A 28 8.00 -19.25 -8.21
N ARG A 29 6.96 -18.62 -7.63
CA ARG A 29 6.53 -18.75 -6.22
C ARG A 29 7.64 -18.51 -5.19
N LEU A 30 8.63 -17.70 -5.55
CA LEU A 30 9.79 -17.40 -4.73
C LEU A 30 9.76 -15.95 -4.25
N TRP A 31 9.97 -15.77 -2.95
CA TRP A 31 10.07 -14.47 -2.29
C TRP A 31 11.54 -14.03 -2.20
N TYR A 32 11.80 -12.77 -2.48
CA TYR A 32 13.10 -12.14 -2.26
C TYR A 32 12.93 -10.69 -1.81
N GLU A 33 13.86 -10.16 -1.02
CA GLU A 33 13.88 -8.74 -0.67
C GLU A 33 14.33 -7.92 -1.89
N CYS A 34 13.56 -6.90 -2.24
CA CYS A 34 13.84 -6.08 -3.42
C CYS A 34 14.13 -4.61 -3.10
N ALA A 35 13.74 -4.13 -1.91
CA ALA A 35 14.07 -2.79 -1.45
C ALA A 35 13.94 -2.66 0.06
N THR A 36 14.66 -1.70 0.63
CA THR A 36 14.53 -1.32 2.03
C THR A 36 14.44 0.21 2.13
N TYR A 37 13.46 0.71 2.87
CA TYR A 37 13.36 2.13 3.22
C TYR A 37 13.70 2.30 4.70
N ARG A 38 14.85 2.93 4.96
CA ARG A 38 15.38 3.10 6.30
C ARG A 38 14.67 4.23 7.02
N THR A 39 13.91 3.88 8.05
CA THR A 39 13.27 4.85 8.93
C THR A 39 13.07 4.22 10.31
N PRO A 40 13.49 4.86 11.40
CA PRO A 40 13.23 4.33 12.73
C PRO A 40 11.73 4.42 13.03
N TYR A 41 11.18 3.38 13.68
CA TYR A 41 9.78 3.34 14.12
C TYR A 41 8.76 3.74 13.02
N PRO A 42 8.68 2.97 11.92
CA PRO A 42 7.70 3.26 10.87
C PRO A 42 6.26 3.17 11.40
N ASP A 43 5.44 4.16 11.05
CA ASP A 43 3.99 4.14 11.30
C ASP A 43 3.31 3.06 10.45
N ALA A 44 2.18 2.55 10.93
CA ALA A 44 1.33 1.69 10.10
C ALA A 44 0.80 2.43 8.87
N PHE A 45 0.69 1.71 7.75
CA PHE A 45 0.20 2.23 6.48
C PHE A 45 -0.62 1.18 5.74
N GLN A 46 -1.40 1.64 4.76
CA GLN A 46 -2.11 0.79 3.80
C GLN A 46 -1.55 1.06 2.41
N CYS A 47 -1.38 0.02 1.58
CA CYS A 47 -0.86 0.18 0.23
C CYS A 47 -1.93 -0.11 -0.83
N ALA A 48 -1.97 0.71 -1.88
CA ALA A 48 -2.82 0.54 -3.05
C ALA A 48 -2.03 0.75 -4.34
N VAL A 49 -2.48 0.14 -5.44
CA VAL A 49 -1.79 0.19 -6.74
C VAL A 49 -2.50 1.17 -7.65
N VAL A 50 -1.74 2.04 -8.32
CA VAL A 50 -2.22 2.91 -9.39
C VAL A 50 -1.19 2.86 -10.52
N GLY A 51 -1.53 2.18 -11.62
CA GLY A 51 -0.57 1.86 -12.68
C GLY A 51 0.59 1.00 -12.14
N SER A 52 1.83 1.41 -12.39
CA SER A 52 3.04 0.74 -11.87
C SER A 52 3.51 1.27 -10.51
N LEU A 53 2.76 2.19 -9.90
CA LEU A 53 3.08 2.78 -8.60
C LEU A 53 2.25 2.14 -7.50
N ILE A 54 2.93 1.74 -6.43
CA ILE A 54 2.33 1.34 -5.17
C ILE A 54 2.38 2.55 -4.24
N TYR A 55 1.21 3.03 -3.83
CA TYR A 55 1.03 4.11 -2.87
C TYR A 55 0.83 3.53 -1.49
N CYS A 56 1.79 3.71 -0.60
CA CYS A 56 1.69 3.31 0.80
C CYS A 56 1.33 4.52 1.66
N VAL A 57 0.05 4.63 1.98
CA VAL A 57 -0.60 5.75 2.67
C VAL A 57 -0.60 5.47 4.18
N GLY A 58 0.18 6.26 4.91
CA GLY A 58 0.18 6.27 6.37
C GLY A 58 -0.44 7.56 6.91
N ARG A 59 -0.53 7.65 8.24
CA ARG A 59 -1.09 8.83 8.92
C ARG A 59 -0.27 10.11 8.68
N ARG A 60 1.06 9.99 8.69
CA ARG A 60 1.98 11.15 8.65
C ARG A 60 2.64 11.37 7.29
N ARG A 61 2.68 10.34 6.45
CA ARG A 61 3.38 10.37 5.16
C ARG A 61 2.76 9.37 4.20
N THR A 62 2.90 9.67 2.92
CA THR A 62 2.61 8.71 1.84
C THR A 62 3.90 8.42 1.10
N LEU A 63 4.30 7.15 1.12
CA LEU A 63 5.46 6.64 0.39
C LEU A 63 5.02 6.14 -0.98
N LEU A 64 5.83 6.40 -1.99
CA LEU A 64 5.61 5.89 -3.34
C LEU A 64 6.66 4.84 -3.64
N PHE A 65 6.22 3.71 -4.15
CA PHE A 65 7.07 2.61 -4.54
C PHE A 65 6.81 2.27 -6.00
N LEU A 66 7.84 2.36 -6.84
CA LEU A 66 7.77 1.96 -8.24
C LEU A 66 7.95 0.45 -8.33
N ALA A 67 6.91 -0.25 -8.76
CA ALA A 67 6.90 -1.70 -8.96
C ALA A 67 7.41 -2.07 -10.36
N ASP A 68 8.56 -1.52 -10.75
CA ASP A 68 9.22 -1.88 -11.99
C ASP A 68 9.66 -3.35 -11.96
N ASN A 69 9.59 -4.02 -13.12
CA ASN A 69 9.98 -5.40 -13.26
C ASN A 69 11.49 -5.59 -13.04
N ILE A 70 12.31 -4.60 -13.44
CA ILE A 70 13.77 -4.67 -13.36
C ILE A 70 14.27 -4.13 -12.01
N SER A 71 13.93 -2.89 -11.66
CA SER A 71 14.47 -2.21 -10.48
C SER A 71 13.36 -1.61 -9.61
N PRO A 72 12.64 -2.45 -8.83
CA PRO A 72 11.61 -1.97 -7.92
C PRO A 72 12.25 -1.16 -6.78
N ARG A 73 11.72 0.03 -6.50
CA ARG A 73 12.36 0.99 -5.58
C ARG A 73 11.39 2.03 -5.04
N PHE A 74 11.76 2.65 -3.93
CA PHE A 74 11.06 3.85 -3.44
C PHE A 74 11.37 5.06 -4.30
N VAL A 75 10.34 5.86 -4.57
CA VAL A 75 10.47 7.14 -5.27
C VAL A 75 10.90 8.20 -4.24
N PRO A 76 11.86 9.09 -4.55
CA PRO A 76 12.36 10.11 -3.61
C PRO A 76 11.29 11.12 -3.15
N LYS A 77 10.17 11.21 -3.88
CA LYS A 77 9.08 12.13 -3.58
C LYS A 77 8.14 11.54 -2.55
N GLU A 78 8.32 11.94 -1.29
CA GLU A 78 7.29 11.74 -0.28
C GLU A 78 6.16 12.76 -0.50
N LEU A 79 4.92 12.27 -0.55
CA LEU A 79 3.77 13.16 -0.58
C LEU A 79 3.40 13.55 0.85
N ARG A 80 3.07 14.83 1.04
CA ARG A 80 2.61 15.35 2.34
C ARG A 80 1.38 14.55 2.80
N SER A 81 1.29 14.34 4.10
CA SER A 81 0.13 13.70 4.72
C SER A 81 -1.14 14.48 4.45
N PHE A 82 -2.27 13.75 4.55
CA PHE A 82 -3.56 14.40 4.70
C PHE A 82 -3.57 15.29 5.96
N PRO A 83 -4.28 16.43 5.93
CA PRO A 83 -4.50 17.21 7.14
C PRO A 83 -5.11 16.32 8.21
N SER A 84 -4.87 16.64 9.49
CA SER A 84 -5.51 15.92 10.58
C SER A 84 -7.01 15.86 10.33
N PRO A 85 -7.67 14.69 10.44
CA PRO A 85 -9.10 14.62 10.25
C PRO A 85 -9.77 15.64 11.17
N GLN A 86 -10.48 16.59 10.58
CA GLN A 86 -11.26 17.60 11.29
C GLN A 86 -12.71 17.12 11.32
N GLY A 87 -13.31 17.06 12.50
CA GLY A 87 -14.72 16.70 12.69
C GLY A 87 -14.96 15.50 13.60
N THR A 88 -16.23 15.17 13.77
CA THR A 88 -16.70 14.08 14.63
C THR A 88 -16.81 12.79 13.82
N LEU A 89 -16.17 11.71 14.28
CA LEU A 89 -16.40 10.38 13.72
C LEU A 89 -17.82 9.93 14.06
N LEU A 90 -18.67 9.82 13.05
CA LEU A 90 -20.03 9.30 13.18
C LEU A 90 -20.03 7.82 12.76
N PRO A 91 -20.28 6.89 13.68
CA PRO A 91 -20.42 5.47 13.32
C PRO A 91 -21.56 5.34 12.30
N THR A 92 -21.25 4.81 11.11
CA THR A 92 -22.24 4.49 10.07
C THR A 92 -22.17 3.01 9.80
N VAL A 93 -23.34 2.36 9.76
CA VAL A 93 -23.47 0.97 9.33
C VAL A 93 -23.85 0.96 7.86
N LEU A 94 -22.96 0.46 7.00
CA LEU A 94 -23.29 0.13 5.62
C LEU A 94 -24.06 -1.18 5.63
N THR A 95 -25.34 -1.14 5.27
CA THR A 95 -26.16 -2.33 5.06
C THR A 95 -26.19 -2.65 3.57
N LEU A 96 -25.98 -3.93 3.23
CA LEU A 96 -26.19 -4.37 1.85
C LEU A 96 -27.68 -4.22 1.53
N PRO A 97 -28.04 -3.60 0.39
CA PRO A 97 -29.43 -3.49 -0.02
C PRO A 97 -30.00 -4.88 -0.31
N SER A 98 -31.32 -5.04 -0.19
CA SER A 98 -31.99 -6.31 -0.50
C SER A 98 -31.78 -6.68 -1.98
N LEU A 99 -31.86 -7.98 -2.28
CA LEU A 99 -31.66 -8.57 -3.62
C LEU A 99 -32.51 -7.95 -4.74
N HIS A 100 -33.52 -7.16 -4.41
CA HIS A 100 -34.45 -6.55 -5.37
C HIS A 100 -34.19 -5.06 -5.61
N VAL A 101 -33.18 -4.46 -4.99
CA VAL A 101 -32.82 -3.07 -5.27
C VAL A 101 -31.91 -3.04 -6.50
N PRO A 102 -32.26 -2.31 -7.57
CA PRO A 102 -31.38 -2.15 -8.73
C PRO A 102 -30.04 -1.57 -8.28
N GLN A 103 -28.95 -2.30 -8.57
CA GLN A 103 -27.60 -1.85 -8.26
C GLN A 103 -26.94 -1.19 -9.48
N THR A 104 -26.10 -0.20 -9.21
CA THR A 104 -25.22 0.40 -10.21
C THR A 104 -24.29 -0.67 -10.76
N ARG A 105 -24.36 -0.93 -12.08
CA ARG A 105 -23.43 -1.85 -12.74
C ARG A 105 -22.06 -1.18 -12.83
N VAL A 106 -21.02 -1.94 -12.48
CA VAL A 106 -19.60 -1.58 -12.61
C VAL A 106 -19.12 -1.92 -14.01
#